data_AF-A0A1M6K1Q0-F1
#
_entry.id   AF-A0A1M6K1Q0-F1
#
_cell.length_a   1.000
_cell.length_b   1.000
_cell.length_c   1.000
_cell.angle_alpha   90.00
_cell.angle_beta   90.00
_cell.angle_gamma   90.00
#
_symmetry.space_group_name_H-M   'P 1'
#
loop_
_entity.id
_entity.type
_entity.pdbx_description
1 polymer ?
#
loop_
_entity_poly.entity_id
_entity_poly.type
_entity_poly.pdbx_seq_one_letter_code
_entity_poly.pdbx_strand_id
1 'polypeptide(L)'
;MIRKQVYIKPHHDALLKKRACELGVTEAELIRRAIEAHLATGPLIRKDISAWEREKEFILSRVKKGDQEKGRQWRREELYER
;
A
#
# COMPACT_ATOMS: atom_id res chain seq x y z
N MET A 1 8.24 -18.31 22.14
CA MET A 1 7.04 -18.32 21.27
C MET A 1 5.81 -18.50 22.15
N ILE A 2 4.67 -17.89 21.79
CA ILE A 2 3.40 -18.03 22.53
C ILE A 2 2.51 -19.02 21.77
N ARG A 3 1.98 -20.05 22.45
CA ARG A 3 1.06 -21.02 21.83
C ARG A 3 -0.35 -20.41 21.74
N LYS A 4 -0.91 -20.37 20.54
CA LYS A 4 -2.30 -19.96 20.29
C LYS A 4 -3.05 -21.11 19.62
N GLN A 5 -4.31 -21.30 19.99
CA GLN A 5 -5.24 -22.20 19.29
C GLN A 5 -6.23 -21.34 18.50
N VAL A 6 -6.51 -21.72 17.26
CA VAL A 6 -7.39 -21.00 16.33
C VAL A 6 -8.32 -22.01 15.68
N TYR A 7 -9.61 -21.68 15.60
CA TYR A 7 -10.59 -22.49 14.88
C TYR A 7 -10.53 -22.15 13.39
N ILE A 8 -10.39 -23.17 12.55
CA ILE A 8 -10.40 -23.05 11.09
C ILE A 8 -11.40 -24.04 10.50
N LYS A 9 -11.89 -23.76 9.29
CA LYS A 9 -12.79 -24.66 8.58
C LYS A 9 -12.02 -25.89 8.07
N PRO A 10 -12.67 -27.06 7.90
CA PRO A 10 -11.99 -28.28 7.43
C PRO A 10 -11.24 -28.10 6.09
N HIS A 11 -11.79 -27.31 5.17
CA HIS A 11 -11.11 -27.04 3.89
C HIS A 11 -9.86 -26.15 4.06
N HIS A 12 -9.81 -25.27 5.07
CA HIS A 12 -8.60 -24.49 5.37
C HIS A 12 -7.49 -25.39 5.92
N ASP A 13 -7.82 -26.37 6.77
CA ASP A 13 -6.85 -27.36 7.28
C ASP A 13 -6.21 -28.16 6.13
N ALA A 14 -7.04 -28.65 5.20
CA ALA A 14 -6.55 -29.37 4.02
C ALA A 14 -5.63 -28.50 3.14
N LEU A 15 -6.01 -27.24 2.91
CA LEU A 15 -5.18 -26.29 2.15
C LEU A 15 -3.88 -25.97 2.89
N LEU A 16 -3.93 -25.78 4.21
CA LEU A 16 -2.76 -25.45 5.02
C LEU A 16 -1.74 -26.58 4.98
N LYS A 17 -2.18 -27.83 5.17
CA LYS A 17 -1.35 -29.03 5.05
C LYS A 17 -0.70 -29.17 3.69
N LYS A 18 -1.51 -29.03 2.63
CA LYS A 18 -1.03 -29.13 1.25
C LYS A 18 0.04 -28.07 0.98
N ARG A 19 -0.22 -26.80 1.31
CA ARG A 19 0.72 -25.70 1.08
C ARG A 19 1.99 -25.80 1.93
N ALA A 20 1.86 -26.23 3.19
CA ALA A 20 3.01 -26.46 4.05
C ALA A 20 3.94 -27.54 3.47
N CYS A 21 3.36 -28.64 2.98
CA CYS A 21 4.08 -29.71 2.29
C CYS A 21 4.76 -29.22 1.00
N GLU A 22 4.02 -28.52 0.12
CA GLU A 22 4.55 -27.95 -1.13
C GLU A 22 5.74 -27.01 -0.89
N LEU A 23 5.71 -26.25 0.20
CA LEU A 23 6.76 -25.29 0.55
C LEU A 23 7.88 -25.89 1.42
N GLY A 24 7.76 -27.16 1.85
CA GLY A 24 8.72 -27.81 2.73
C GLY A 24 8.83 -27.19 4.12
N VAL A 25 7.77 -26.55 4.61
CA VAL A 25 7.73 -25.90 5.93
C VAL A 25 6.64 -26.49 6.82
N THR A 26 6.68 -26.19 8.11
CA THR A 26 5.60 -26.59 9.03
C THR A 26 4.36 -25.72 8.84
N GLU A 27 3.18 -26.26 9.17
CA GLU A 27 1.92 -25.49 9.17
C GLU A 27 2.00 -24.22 10.03
N ALA A 28 2.64 -24.34 11.21
CA ALA A 28 2.84 -23.21 12.12
C ALA A 28 3.74 -22.12 11.52
N GLU A 29 4.76 -22.52 10.78
CA GLU A 29 5.64 -21.58 10.06
C GLU A 29 4.90 -20.87 8.94
N LEU A 30 4.08 -21.61 8.18
CA LEU A 30 3.24 -21.03 7.14
C LEU A 30 2.24 -20.01 7.71
N ILE A 31 1.61 -20.32 8.86
CA ILE A 31 0.72 -19.38 9.56
C ILE A 31 1.49 -18.12 9.98
N ARG A 32 2.70 -18.25 10.55
CA ARG A 32 3.50 -17.09 10.95
C ARG A 32 3.84 -16.19 9.76
N ARG A 33 4.32 -16.76 8.66
CA ARG A 33 4.62 -16.02 7.43
C ARG A 33 3.39 -15.32 6.87
N ALA A 34 2.22 -15.97 6.92
CA ALA A 34 0.97 -15.36 6.48
C ALA A 34 0.57 -14.16 7.38
N ILE A 35 0.75 -14.27 8.69
CA ILE A 35 0.51 -13.17 9.64
C ILE A 35 1.47 -12.02 9.35
N GLU A 36 2.77 -12.29 9.21
CA GLU A 36 3.77 -11.28 8.88
C GLU A 36 3.48 -10.61 7.54
N ALA A 37 3.14 -11.38 6.50
CA ALA A 37 2.77 -10.84 5.20
C ALA A 37 1.51 -9.97 5.27
N HIS A 38 0.51 -10.38 6.05
CA HIS A 38 -0.72 -9.62 6.25
C HIS A 38 -0.48 -8.30 7.00
N LEU A 39 0.45 -8.30 7.97
CA LEU A 39 0.82 -7.10 8.72
C LEU A 39 1.78 -6.18 7.94
N ALA A 40 2.69 -6.75 7.15
CA ALA A 40 3.64 -6.01 6.32
C ALA A 40 2.95 -5.37 5.11
N THR A 41 1.89 -6.01 4.60
CA THR A 41 1.00 -5.41 3.63
C THR A 41 0.10 -4.42 4.37
N GLY A 42 0.60 -3.19 4.55
CA GLY A 42 -0.25 -2.05 4.93
C GLY A 42 -1.47 -1.98 4.01
N PRO A 43 -2.54 -1.25 4.38
CA PRO A 43 -3.79 -1.23 3.63
C PRO A 43 -3.47 -1.12 2.14
N LEU A 44 -3.93 -2.10 1.34
CA LEU A 44 -3.80 -2.03 -0.11
C LEU A 44 -4.51 -0.76 -0.54
N ILE A 45 -3.76 0.34 -0.65
CA ILE A 45 -4.21 1.52 -1.36
C ILE A 45 -4.34 1.02 -2.79
N ARG A 46 -5.57 0.66 -3.19
CA ARG A 46 -5.89 0.43 -4.58
C ARG A 46 -5.50 1.72 -5.29
N LYS A 47 -4.38 1.69 -5.99
CA LYS A 47 -3.95 2.79 -6.85
C LYS A 47 -5.02 2.87 -7.93
N ASP A 48 -5.88 3.87 -7.81
CA ASP A 48 -6.83 4.18 -8.86
C ASP A 48 -6.05 4.76 -10.03
N ILE A 49 -5.80 3.93 -11.03
CA ILE A 49 -5.05 4.30 -12.24
C ILE A 49 -5.75 5.48 -12.93
N SER A 50 -7.09 5.54 -12.88
CA SER A 50 -7.87 6.64 -13.46
C SER A 50 -7.70 7.97 -12.71
N ALA A 51 -7.45 7.92 -11.39
CA ALA A 51 -7.12 9.12 -10.62
C ALA A 51 -5.73 9.65 -10.99
N TRP A 52 -4.77 8.76 -11.23
CA TRP A 52 -3.43 9.12 -11.66
C TRP A 52 -3.40 9.70 -13.09
N GLU A 53 -4.17 9.13 -14.02
CA GLU A 53 -4.29 9.65 -15.39
C GLU A 53 -4.89 11.05 -15.42
N ARG A 54 -5.95 11.29 -14.63
CA ARG A 54 -6.56 12.63 -14.49
C ARG A 54 -5.57 13.66 -13.94
N GLU A 55 -4.79 13.30 -12.93
CA GLU A 55 -3.77 14.19 -12.37
C GLU A 55 -2.65 14.47 -13.40
N LYS A 56 -2.22 13.44 -14.14
CA LYS A 56 -1.22 13.59 -15.20
C LYS A 56 -1.69 14.53 -16.29
N GLU A 57 -2.94 14.41 -16.74
CA GLU A 57 -3.54 15.34 -17.71
C GLU A 57 -3.63 16.76 -17.16
N PHE A 58 -3.99 16.91 -15.89
CA PHE A 58 -4.04 18.21 -15.22
C PHE A 58 -2.66 18.88 -15.18
N ILE A 59 -1.61 18.14 -14.76
CA ILE A 59 -0.22 18.64 -14.73
C ILE A 59 0.23 19.03 -16.14
N LEU A 60 -0.01 18.17 -17.14
CA LEU A 60 0.34 18.46 -18.54
C LEU A 60 -0.40 19.68 -19.08
N SER A 61 -1.66 19.88 -18.70
CA SER A 61 -2.45 21.06 -19.07
C SER A 61 -1.87 22.35 -18.47
N ARG A 62 -1.34 22.28 -17.24
CA ARG A 62 -0.66 23.41 -16.59
C ARG A 62 0.70 23.71 -17.21
N VAL A 63 1.50 22.68 -17.52
CA VAL A 63 2.78 22.84 -18.21
C VAL A 63 2.58 23.45 -19.61
N LYS A 64 1.57 22.98 -20.35
CA LYS A 64 1.22 23.52 -21.68
C LYS A 64 0.72 24.96 -21.65
N LYS A 65 0.11 25.40 -20.54
CA LYS A 65 -0.32 26.79 -20.36
C LYS A 65 0.83 27.78 -20.25
N GLY A 66 2.08 27.29 -20.25
CA GLY A 66 3.28 28.11 -20.18
C GLY A 66 3.48 28.67 -18.77
N ASP A 67 4.74 28.84 -18.39
CA ASP A 67 5.10 29.60 -17.21
C ASP A 67 4.48 30.98 -17.36
N GLN A 68 3.42 31.27 -16.59
CA GLN A 68 2.98 32.65 -16.47
C GLN A 68 4.17 33.33 -15.79
N GLU A 69 4.95 34.12 -16.55
CA GLU A 69 5.99 35.02 -16.08
C GLU A 69 5.41 36.12 -15.17
N LYS A 70 4.66 35.73 -14.15
CA LYS A 70 4.43 36.52 -12.97
C LYS A 70 5.42 35.95 -11.96
N GLY A 71 6.61 36.55 -11.92
CA GLY A 71 7.55 36.34 -10.84
C GLY A 71 6.82 36.39 -9.49
N ARG A 72 7.34 35.66 -8.50
CA ARG A 72 6.70 35.52 -7.17
C ARG A 72 6.18 36.88 -6.69
N GLN A 73 4.86 37.02 -6.59
CA GLN A 73 4.22 38.27 -6.14
C GLN A 73 4.31 38.49 -4.64
N TRP A 74 4.70 37.46 -3.89
CA TRP A 74 4.83 37.51 -2.44
C TRP A 74 6.30 37.48 -2.06
N ARG A 75 6.68 38.35 -1.12
CA ARG A 75 7.99 38.30 -0.48
C ARG A 75 7.94 37.30 0.67
N ARG A 76 9.04 36.57 0.88
CA ARG A 76 9.13 35.52 1.93
C ARG A 76 8.87 36.08 3.34
N GLU A 77 9.15 37.37 3.55
CA GLU A 77 8.89 38.09 4.80
C GLU A 77 7.38 38.16 5.14
N GLU A 78 6.51 38.29 4.12
CA GLU A 78 5.05 38.45 4.29
C GLU A 78 4.35 37.15 4.77
N LEU A 79 5.07 36.02 4.80
CA LEU A 79 4.54 34.70 5.21
C LEU A 79 4.63 34.43 6.71
N TYR A 80 5.45 35.18 7.45
CA TYR A 80 5.73 34.94 8.87
C TYR A 80 5.16 36.01 9.82
N GLU A 81 4.55 37.08 9.30
CA GLU A 81 3.84 38.06 10.11
C GLU A 81 2.37 37.65 10.31
N ARG A 82 2.14 36.69 11.21
CA ARG A 82 0.85 36.48 11.88
C ARG A 82 1.05 36.06 13.33
#